data_AF-A0A9Q6F275-F1
#
_entry.id   AF-A0A9Q6F275-F1
#
_cell.length_a   1.000
_cell.length_b   1.000
_cell.length_c   1.000
_cell.angle_alpha   90.00
_cell.angle_beta   90.00
_cell.angle_gamma   90.00
#
_symmetry.space_group_name_H-M   'P 1'
#
loop_
_entity.id
_entity.type
_entity.pdbx_description
1 polymer ?
#
loop_
_entity_poly.entity_id
_entity_poly.type
_entity_poly.pdbx_seq_one_letter_code
_entity_poly.pdbx_strand_id
1 'polypeptide(L)'
;MTNEDFKYLNKHLETLSELKQSGYKCDAEIKRVLEAIHLTIFGDKIEPPFKRMKVLFNDVDKSLQEKFHKNAPKMLLVNDSQRGKGKTTLLLRLSQENNIPLLVGAHKKVYKDLAKVKGISCTIISANYLEGNHFPNGVYIDCTVTKDQLKTIKKLGIEIKGGFYHDEVLSSLV
;
A
#
# COMPACT_ATOMS: atom_id res chain seq x y z
N MET A 1 -10.72 -14.92 29.68
CA MET A 1 -9.30 -15.33 29.67
C MET A 1 -8.63 -14.68 30.87
N THR A 2 -7.79 -15.42 31.60
CA THR A 2 -7.07 -14.92 32.77
C THR A 2 -5.78 -14.20 32.36
N ASN A 3 -5.18 -13.43 33.28
CA ASN A 3 -3.88 -12.79 33.06
C ASN A 3 -2.76 -13.84 32.83
N GLU A 4 -2.92 -15.05 33.37
CA GLU A 4 -1.98 -16.15 33.14
C GLU A 4 -2.07 -16.71 31.73
N ASP A 5 -3.28 -16.86 31.19
CA ASP A 5 -3.50 -17.29 29.80
C ASP A 5 -2.88 -16.29 28.80
N PHE A 6 -2.98 -14.98 29.07
CA PHE A 6 -2.37 -13.95 28.22
C PHE A 6 -0.84 -14.03 28.22
N LYS A 7 -0.23 -14.21 29.40
CA LYS A 7 1.22 -14.42 29.54
C LYS A 7 1.67 -15.68 28.80
N TYR A 8 0.90 -16.76 28.90
CA TYR A 8 1.16 -18.00 28.19
C TYR A 8 1.13 -17.81 26.67
N LEU A 9 0.10 -17.15 26.13
CA LEU A 9 -0.03 -16.90 24.69
C LEU A 9 1.09 -16.01 24.15
N ASN A 10 1.50 -14.97 24.89
CA ASN A 10 2.63 -14.13 24.48
C ASN A 10 3.94 -14.92 24.43
N LYS A 11 4.24 -15.71 25.46
CA LYS A 11 5.44 -16.56 25.46
C LYS A 11 5.40 -17.59 24.32
N HIS A 12 4.22 -18.15 24.05
CA HIS A 12 4.05 -19.08 22.94
C HIS A 12 4.28 -18.40 21.57
N LEU A 13 3.83 -17.15 21.40
CA LEU A 13 4.08 -16.36 20.20
C LEU A 13 5.58 -16.08 19.97
N GLU A 14 6.31 -15.77 21.04
CA GLU A 14 7.78 -15.60 21.00
C GLU A 14 8.45 -16.89 20.49
N THR A 15 8.13 -18.05 21.08
CA THR A 15 8.68 -19.35 20.66
C THR A 15 8.35 -19.67 19.20
N LEU A 16 7.11 -19.45 18.76
CA LEU A 16 6.72 -19.69 17.36
C LEU A 16 7.45 -18.75 16.38
N SER A 17 7.77 -17.54 16.81
CA SER A 17 8.52 -16.57 16.01
C SER A 17 9.99 -17.01 15.84
N GLU A 18 10.63 -17.51 16.90
CA GLU A 18 11.99 -18.07 16.86
C GLU A 18 12.07 -19.32 15.96
N LEU A 19 11.09 -20.22 16.05
CA LEU A 19 10.99 -21.39 15.18
C LEU A 19 10.83 -20.97 13.71
N LYS A 20 9.99 -19.97 13.44
CA LYS A 20 9.82 -19.43 12.08
C LYS A 20 11.12 -18.82 11.55
N GLN A 21 11.85 -18.07 12.37
CA GLN A 21 13.17 -17.53 12.00
C GLN A 21 14.19 -18.64 11.71
N SER A 22 14.05 -19.78 12.39
CA SER A 22 14.88 -20.98 12.19
C SER A 22 14.44 -21.84 10.98
N GLY A 23 13.45 -21.38 10.20
CA GLY A 23 13.03 -22.03 8.95
C GLY A 23 11.83 -22.96 9.07
N TYR A 24 11.19 -23.06 10.24
CA TYR A 24 9.98 -23.87 10.43
C TYR A 24 8.73 -23.14 9.92
N LYS A 25 7.77 -23.90 9.36
CA LYS A 25 6.50 -23.35 8.87
C LYS A 25 5.49 -23.22 10.02
N CYS A 26 5.59 -22.13 10.76
CA CYS A 26 4.72 -21.85 11.92
C CYS A 26 3.63 -20.80 11.65
N ASP A 27 3.37 -20.44 10.39
CA ASP A 27 2.45 -19.35 10.03
C ASP A 27 1.01 -19.56 10.53
N ALA A 28 0.54 -20.80 10.53
CA ALA A 28 -0.81 -21.14 10.96
C ALA A 28 -0.96 -21.02 12.49
N GLU A 29 0.05 -21.47 13.23
CA GLU A 29 0.12 -21.41 14.68
C GLU A 29 0.23 -19.97 15.16
N ILE A 30 1.13 -19.18 14.56
CA ILE A 30 1.28 -17.74 14.85
C ILE A 30 -0.05 -17.02 14.65
N LYS A 31 -0.72 -17.28 13.52
CA LYS A 31 -2.02 -16.66 13.21
C LYS A 31 -3.06 -16.97 14.30
N ARG A 32 -3.18 -18.23 14.72
CA ARG A 32 -4.14 -18.63 15.77
C ARG A 32 -3.85 -17.95 17.12
N VAL A 33 -2.58 -17.84 17.49
CA VAL A 33 -2.19 -17.18 18.75
C VAL A 33 -2.52 -15.68 18.71
N LEU A 34 -2.22 -15.01 17.58
CA LEU A 34 -2.58 -13.60 17.38
C LEU A 34 -4.09 -13.36 17.42
N GLU A 35 -4.88 -14.23 16.77
CA GLU A 35 -6.35 -14.16 16.81
C GLU A 35 -6.89 -14.29 18.25
N ALA A 36 -6.34 -15.21 19.04
CA ALA A 36 -6.73 -15.42 20.43
C ALA A 36 -6.36 -14.22 21.34
N ILE A 37 -5.16 -13.67 21.16
CA ILE A 37 -4.71 -12.48 21.88
C ILE A 37 -5.62 -11.28 21.56
N HIS A 38 -5.89 -11.02 20.28
CA HIS A 38 -6.67 -9.86 19.87
C HIS A 38 -8.13 -9.95 20.30
N LEU A 39 -8.76 -11.12 20.13
CA LEU A 39 -10.12 -11.37 20.63
C LEU A 39 -10.23 -11.10 22.13
N THR A 40 -9.17 -11.38 22.89
CA THR A 40 -9.15 -11.17 24.33
C THR A 40 -9.01 -9.70 24.70
N ILE A 41 -8.11 -8.97 24.03
CA ILE A 41 -7.85 -7.56 24.35
C ILE A 41 -9.02 -6.68 23.89
N PHE A 42 -9.57 -6.96 22.70
CA PHE A 42 -10.48 -6.05 22.01
C PHE A 42 -11.92 -6.57 21.92
N GLY A 43 -12.17 -7.83 22.28
CA GLY A 43 -13.52 -8.43 22.22
C GLY A 43 -13.98 -8.82 20.81
N ASP A 44 -13.23 -8.44 19.78
CA ASP A 44 -13.55 -8.69 18.37
C ASP A 44 -12.51 -9.62 17.71
N LYS A 45 -12.93 -10.39 16.70
CA LYS A 45 -11.99 -11.19 15.92
C LYS A 45 -11.10 -10.28 15.09
N ILE A 46 -9.84 -10.67 14.89
CA ILE A 46 -9.02 -10.08 13.83
C ILE A 46 -9.73 -10.41 12.52
N GLU A 47 -10.40 -9.43 11.95
CA GLU A 47 -10.72 -9.47 10.55
C GLU A 47 -9.42 -9.16 9.80
N PRO A 48 -8.80 -10.14 9.11
CA PRO A 48 -7.73 -9.79 8.19
C PRO A 48 -8.31 -8.69 7.28
N PRO A 49 -7.57 -7.61 6.99
CA PRO A 49 -8.08 -6.50 6.18
C PRO A 49 -8.75 -7.12 4.97
N PHE A 50 -10.08 -7.06 4.93
CA PHE A 50 -10.93 -7.88 4.08
C PHE A 50 -10.23 -8.08 2.77
N LYS A 51 -9.90 -9.32 2.41
CA LYS A 51 -9.38 -9.78 1.11
C LYS A 51 -9.63 -8.71 0.04
N ARG A 52 -8.72 -7.71 -0.10
CA ARG A 52 -9.07 -6.35 -0.58
C ARG A 52 -10.04 -6.46 -1.73
N MET A 53 -11.33 -6.26 -1.44
CA MET A 53 -12.37 -6.38 -2.46
C MET A 53 -11.95 -5.39 -3.54
N LYS A 54 -11.83 -5.85 -4.80
CA LYS A 54 -11.44 -4.96 -5.91
C LYS A 54 -12.51 -3.87 -6.00
N VAL A 55 -12.26 -2.72 -5.39
CA VAL A 55 -13.22 -1.63 -5.42
C VAL A 55 -13.19 -1.08 -6.84
N LEU A 56 -14.32 -1.25 -7.53
CA LEU A 56 -14.51 -0.67 -8.85
C LEU A 56 -14.96 0.77 -8.68
N PHE A 57 -14.23 1.68 -9.28
CA PHE A 57 -14.53 3.10 -9.31
C PHE A 57 -15.24 3.44 -10.61
N ASN A 58 -16.51 3.87 -10.50
CA ASN A 58 -17.35 4.14 -11.67
C ASN A 58 -16.80 5.25 -12.58
N ASP A 59 -15.94 6.14 -12.06
CA ASP A 59 -15.32 7.23 -12.79
C ASP A 59 -13.90 6.92 -13.30
N VAL A 60 -13.50 5.64 -13.26
CA VAL A 60 -12.22 5.14 -13.80
C VAL A 60 -12.52 4.09 -14.86
N ASP A 61 -11.76 4.10 -15.96
CA ASP A 61 -11.91 3.12 -17.03
C ASP A 61 -11.80 1.67 -16.48
N LYS A 62 -12.80 0.83 -16.77
CA LYS A 62 -12.87 -0.54 -16.24
C LYS A 62 -11.67 -1.38 -16.67
N SER A 63 -11.24 -1.24 -17.93
CA SER A 63 -10.10 -2.02 -18.45
C SER A 63 -8.80 -1.64 -17.76
N LEU A 64 -8.62 -0.36 -17.43
CA LEU A 64 -7.49 0.13 -16.65
C LEU A 64 -7.49 -0.44 -15.23
N GLN A 65 -8.64 -0.40 -14.55
CA GLN A 65 -8.78 -0.95 -13.19
C GLN A 65 -8.46 -2.44 -13.17
N GLU A 66 -9.02 -3.19 -14.12
CA GLU A 66 -8.73 -4.62 -14.24
C GLU A 66 -7.24 -4.90 -14.46
N LYS A 67 -6.60 -4.18 -15.39
CA LYS A 67 -5.17 -4.32 -15.64
C LYS A 67 -4.36 -4.02 -14.38
N PHE A 68 -4.70 -2.95 -13.65
CA PHE A 68 -3.98 -2.55 -12.45
C PHE A 68 -4.08 -3.61 -11.35
N HIS A 69 -5.28 -4.18 -11.15
CA HIS A 69 -5.51 -5.21 -10.14
C HIS A 69 -5.00 -6.60 -10.54
N LYS A 70 -4.84 -6.88 -11.83
CA LYS A 70 -4.28 -8.15 -12.35
C LYS A 70 -2.75 -8.13 -12.33
N ASN A 71 -2.11 -6.96 -12.41
CA ASN A 71 -0.65 -6.89 -12.46
C ASN A 71 0.00 -7.17 -11.09
N ALA A 72 1.07 -7.96 -11.11
CA ALA A 72 1.92 -8.24 -9.96
C ALA A 72 3.39 -8.09 -10.40
N PRO A 73 4.11 -7.04 -9.97
CA PRO A 73 3.68 -5.97 -9.05
C PRO A 73 2.58 -5.06 -9.63
N LYS A 74 1.84 -4.33 -8.78
CA LYS A 74 0.76 -3.39 -9.17
C LYS A 74 1.27 -2.10 -9.83
N MET A 75 2.21 -2.25 -10.76
CA MET A 75 2.91 -1.17 -11.45
C MET A 75 2.57 -1.25 -12.93
N LEU A 76 1.93 -0.24 -13.50
CA LEU A 76 1.56 -0.25 -14.91
C LEU A 76 2.35 0.80 -15.70
N LEU A 77 2.93 0.35 -16.82
CA LEU A 77 3.47 1.23 -17.84
C LEU A 77 2.32 1.98 -18.51
N VAL A 78 2.47 3.29 -18.64
CA VAL A 78 1.48 4.16 -19.25
C VAL A 78 2.07 4.97 -20.40
N ASN A 79 1.29 5.05 -21.48
CA ASN A 79 1.57 5.85 -22.65
C ASN A 79 0.42 6.85 -22.91
N ASP A 80 0.59 7.71 -23.91
CA ASP A 80 -0.37 8.78 -24.20
C ASP A 80 -1.79 8.27 -24.53
N SER A 81 -1.91 7.05 -25.07
CA SER A 81 -3.21 6.41 -25.35
C SER A 81 -4.07 6.16 -24.10
N GLN A 82 -3.48 6.29 -22.92
CA GLN A 82 -4.15 6.09 -21.62
C GLN A 82 -4.46 7.40 -20.90
N ARG A 83 -4.31 8.55 -21.56
CA ARG A 83 -4.73 9.86 -21.04
C ARG A 83 -6.24 9.89 -20.83
N GLY A 84 -6.71 10.58 -19.78
CA GLY A 84 -8.14 10.71 -19.48
C GLY A 84 -8.84 9.48 -18.89
N LYS A 85 -8.16 8.33 -18.74
CA LYS A 85 -8.77 7.07 -18.25
C LYS A 85 -8.99 6.97 -16.73
N GLY A 86 -8.78 8.06 -15.99
CA GLY A 86 -8.97 8.08 -14.53
C GLY A 86 -7.80 7.51 -13.71
N LYS A 87 -6.58 7.45 -14.25
CA LYS A 87 -5.38 6.95 -13.55
C LYS A 87 -5.15 7.63 -12.19
N THR A 88 -5.13 8.95 -12.19
CA THR A 88 -4.91 9.73 -10.96
C THR A 88 -6.05 9.51 -9.97
N THR A 89 -7.31 9.49 -10.44
CA THR A 89 -8.47 9.16 -9.61
C THR A 89 -8.33 7.78 -8.97
N LEU A 90 -7.87 6.77 -9.71
CA LEU A 90 -7.62 5.44 -9.18
C LEU A 90 -6.62 5.48 -8.02
N LEU A 91 -5.48 6.15 -8.20
CA LEU A 91 -4.46 6.25 -7.16
C LEU A 91 -4.93 7.04 -5.93
N LEU A 92 -5.69 8.12 -6.13
CA LEU A 92 -6.27 8.91 -5.03
C LEU A 92 -7.25 8.07 -4.19
N ARG A 93 -8.13 7.31 -4.84
CA ARG A 93 -9.07 6.44 -4.13
C ARG A 93 -8.37 5.27 -3.44
N LEU A 94 -7.40 4.63 -4.09
CA LEU A 94 -6.57 3.60 -3.45
C LEU A 94 -5.77 4.15 -2.27
N SER A 95 -5.31 5.40 -2.35
CA SER A 95 -4.61 6.07 -1.25
C SER A 95 -5.54 6.27 -0.05
N GLN A 96 -6.77 6.75 -0.27
CA GLN A 96 -7.79 6.86 0.76
C GLN A 96 -8.15 5.51 1.38
N GLU A 97 -8.49 4.52 0.55
CA GLU A 97 -8.98 3.21 1.02
C GLU A 97 -7.96 2.45 1.84
N ASN A 98 -6.69 2.52 1.43
CA ASN A 98 -5.64 1.74 2.07
C ASN A 98 -4.86 2.54 3.11
N ASN A 99 -5.20 3.81 3.31
CA ASN A 99 -4.44 4.76 4.12
C ASN A 99 -2.93 4.73 3.80
N ILE A 100 -2.62 4.69 2.50
CA ILE A 100 -1.24 4.68 1.96
C ILE A 100 -1.05 5.98 1.18
N PRO A 101 0.00 6.78 1.45
CA PRO A 101 0.18 8.05 0.78
C PRO A 101 0.49 7.90 -0.72
N LEU A 102 0.01 8.87 -1.50
CA LEU A 102 0.33 9.03 -2.92
C LEU A 102 1.52 9.99 -3.08
N LEU A 103 2.61 9.50 -3.67
CA LEU A 103 3.73 10.31 -4.14
C LEU A 103 3.48 10.86 -5.54
N VAL A 104 3.70 12.17 -5.69
CA VAL A 104 3.61 12.87 -6.97
C VAL A 104 4.92 13.60 -7.25
N GLY A 105 5.41 13.54 -8.48
CA GLY A 105 6.68 14.18 -8.83
C GLY A 105 6.57 15.68 -9.03
N ALA A 106 5.40 16.16 -9.50
CA ALA A 106 5.13 17.56 -9.78
C ALA A 106 3.68 17.96 -9.49
N HIS A 107 3.40 19.26 -9.50
CA HIS A 107 2.05 19.83 -9.47
C HIS A 107 1.13 19.33 -8.34
N LYS A 108 1.66 19.09 -7.13
CA LYS A 108 0.92 18.61 -5.95
C LYS A 108 -0.44 19.29 -5.72
N LYS A 109 -0.54 20.60 -6.00
CA LYS A 109 -1.78 21.38 -5.86
C LYS A 109 -2.92 20.83 -6.74
N VAL A 110 -2.62 20.45 -7.99
CA VAL A 110 -3.59 19.88 -8.94
C VAL A 110 -4.21 18.59 -8.39
N TYR A 111 -3.41 17.73 -7.75
CA TYR A 111 -3.89 16.50 -7.14
C TYR A 111 -4.78 16.79 -5.93
N LYS A 112 -4.42 17.77 -5.10
CA LYS A 112 -5.25 18.20 -3.96
C LYS A 112 -6.59 18.76 -4.42
N ASP A 113 -6.59 19.59 -5.46
CA ASP A 113 -7.80 20.19 -6.01
C ASP A 113 -8.70 19.09 -6.61
N LEU A 114 -8.13 18.15 -7.36
CA LEU A 114 -8.87 17.00 -7.90
C LEU A 114 -9.47 16.13 -6.78
N ALA A 115 -8.68 15.81 -5.74
CA ALA A 115 -9.15 15.04 -4.60
C ALA A 115 -10.34 15.74 -3.91
N LYS A 116 -10.25 17.06 -3.70
CA LYS A 116 -11.34 17.87 -3.13
C LYS A 116 -12.60 17.84 -4.01
N VAL A 117 -12.47 18.05 -5.32
CA VAL A 117 -13.61 18.00 -6.27
C VAL A 117 -14.29 16.63 -6.25
N LYS A 118 -13.51 15.56 -6.06
CA LYS A 118 -14.01 14.18 -6.03
C LYS A 118 -14.46 13.71 -4.64
N GLY A 119 -14.36 14.56 -3.61
CA GLY A 119 -14.68 14.19 -2.23
C GLY A 119 -13.74 13.11 -1.66
N ILE A 120 -12.50 13.03 -2.16
CA ILE A 120 -11.50 12.04 -1.75
C ILE A 120 -10.61 12.66 -0.67
N SER A 121 -10.54 12.02 0.49
CA SER A 121 -9.65 12.40 1.58
C SER A 121 -8.46 11.45 1.61
N CYS A 122 -7.30 11.92 1.13
CA CYS A 122 -6.08 11.12 1.06
C CYS A 122 -4.82 11.95 1.31
N THR A 123 -3.74 11.26 1.67
CA THR A 123 -2.43 11.89 1.90
C THR A 123 -1.65 11.95 0.59
N ILE A 124 -1.44 13.17 0.09
CA ILE A 124 -0.62 13.43 -1.10
C ILE A 124 0.70 14.06 -0.65
N ILE A 125 1.83 13.47 -1.05
CA ILE A 125 3.19 13.93 -0.73
C ILE A 125 3.95 14.16 -2.03
N SER A 126 4.77 15.21 -2.07
CA SER A 126 5.63 15.43 -3.23
C SER A 126 6.89 14.59 -3.07
N ALA A 127 7.32 13.93 -4.15
CA ALA A 127 8.52 13.09 -4.16
C ALA A 127 9.82 13.89 -3.96
N ASN A 128 9.76 15.23 -3.90
CA ASN A 128 10.89 16.09 -3.53
C ASN A 128 11.08 16.21 -2.01
N TYR A 129 10.12 15.77 -1.20
CA TYR A 129 10.13 15.92 0.25
C TYR A 129 9.92 14.56 0.94
N LEU A 130 10.89 13.66 0.74
CA LEU A 130 10.86 12.30 1.31
C LEU A 130 11.66 12.20 2.61
N GLU A 131 12.70 13.01 2.77
CA GLU A 131 13.52 13.03 3.98
C GLU A 131 12.68 13.41 5.21
N GLY A 132 12.93 12.72 6.34
CA GLY A 132 12.18 12.92 7.58
C GLY A 132 10.76 12.32 7.59
N ASN A 133 10.26 11.78 6.48
CA ASN A 133 8.97 11.09 6.44
C ASN A 133 9.16 9.57 6.63
N HIS A 134 8.28 8.95 7.40
CA HIS A 134 8.25 7.51 7.61
C HIS A 134 7.07 6.88 6.85
N PHE A 135 7.34 5.88 6.02
CA PHE A 135 6.36 5.21 5.15
C PHE A 135 6.24 3.72 5.49
N PRO A 136 5.75 3.36 6.70
CA PRO A 136 5.76 1.98 7.18
C PRO A 136 4.89 1.04 6.33
N ASN A 137 3.85 1.58 5.68
CA ASN A 137 2.93 0.84 4.82
C ASN A 137 3.23 1.03 3.32
N GLY A 138 4.40 1.59 3.00
CA GLY A 138 4.80 1.93 1.64
C GLY A 138 4.03 3.13 1.06
N VAL A 139 4.11 3.27 -0.27
CA VAL A 139 3.57 4.39 -1.03
C VAL A 139 2.93 3.94 -2.34
N TYR A 140 2.00 4.74 -2.85
CA TYR A 140 1.61 4.73 -4.27
C TYR A 140 2.40 5.78 -5.03
N ILE A 141 2.70 5.54 -6.30
CA ILE A 141 3.39 6.52 -7.16
C ILE A 141 2.57 6.85 -8.40
N ASP A 142 2.49 8.14 -8.73
CA ASP A 142 1.92 8.61 -10.00
C ASP A 142 3.01 8.72 -11.09
N CYS A 143 2.61 8.71 -12.36
CA CYS A 143 3.55 8.75 -13.49
C CYS A 143 4.34 10.05 -13.62
N THR A 144 3.99 11.07 -12.83
CA THR A 144 4.80 12.29 -12.68
C THR A 144 6.09 12.09 -11.88
N VAL A 145 6.23 10.99 -11.13
CA VAL A 145 7.47 10.68 -10.41
C VAL A 145 8.59 10.40 -11.40
N THR A 146 9.65 11.20 -11.34
CA THR A 146 10.81 11.12 -12.23
C THR A 146 11.72 9.95 -11.86
N LYS A 147 12.62 9.59 -12.79
CA LYS A 147 13.64 8.55 -12.58
C LYS A 147 14.50 8.81 -11.35
N ASP A 148 14.95 10.04 -11.14
CA ASP A 148 15.83 10.37 -10.01
C ASP A 148 15.09 10.37 -8.67
N GLN A 149 13.84 10.86 -8.64
CA GLN A 149 12.97 10.73 -7.47
C GLN A 149 12.74 9.25 -7.12
N LEU A 150 12.55 8.39 -8.13
CA LEU A 150 12.39 6.96 -7.91
C LEU A 150 13.65 6.30 -7.33
N LYS A 151 14.85 6.68 -7.81
CA LYS A 151 16.12 6.21 -7.21
C LYS A 151 16.20 6.62 -5.73
N THR A 152 15.78 7.83 -5.38
CA THR A 152 15.73 8.28 -3.99
C THR A 152 14.75 7.46 -3.15
N ILE A 153 13.54 7.19 -3.66
CA ILE A 153 12.55 6.31 -2.99
C ILE A 153 13.16 4.94 -2.69
N LYS A 154 13.83 4.33 -3.67
CA LYS A 154 14.53 3.05 -3.50
C LYS A 154 15.66 3.11 -2.49
N LYS A 155 16.52 4.13 -2.56
CA LYS A 155 17.65 4.32 -1.63
C LYS A 155 17.17 4.44 -0.18
N LEU A 156 16.00 5.04 0.05
CA LEU A 156 15.38 5.17 1.36
C LEU A 156 14.65 3.89 1.83
N GLY A 157 14.64 2.82 1.04
CA GLY A 157 13.96 1.57 1.38
C GLY A 157 12.43 1.67 1.41
N ILE A 158 11.85 2.68 0.75
CA ILE A 158 10.41 2.91 0.75
C ILE A 158 9.75 1.91 -0.20
N GLU A 159 8.83 1.09 0.33
CA GLU A 159 8.11 0.10 -0.47
C GLU A 159 7.08 0.76 -1.40
N ILE A 160 7.08 0.37 -2.68
CA ILE A 160 6.10 0.84 -3.67
C ILE A 160 4.98 -0.19 -3.80
N LYS A 161 3.79 0.16 -3.32
CA LYS A 161 2.60 -0.71 -3.29
C LYS A 161 1.86 -0.76 -4.62
N GLY A 162 2.14 0.19 -5.51
CA GLY A 162 1.63 0.26 -6.87
C GLY A 162 1.73 1.65 -7.46
N GLY A 163 1.39 1.78 -8.73
CA GLY A 163 1.52 3.05 -9.41
C GLY A 163 1.52 2.97 -10.93
N PHE A 164 1.72 4.13 -11.52
CA PHE A 164 1.87 4.29 -12.96
C PHE A 164 3.23 4.91 -13.27
N TYR A 165 3.85 4.52 -14.38
CA TYR A 165 5.15 5.04 -14.79
C TYR A 165 5.26 5.13 -16.32
N HIS A 166 6.16 5.99 -16.81
CA HIS A 166 6.52 6.09 -18.23
C HIS A 166 7.79 5.28 -18.54
N ASP A 167 8.03 4.97 -19.82
CA ASP A 167 9.11 4.06 -20.28
C ASP A 167 10.50 4.40 -19.75
N GLU A 168 10.81 5.69 -19.56
CA GLU A 168 12.11 6.18 -19.08
C GLU A 168 12.48 5.70 -17.66
N VAL A 169 11.51 5.15 -16.92
CA VAL A 169 11.60 4.81 -15.50
C VAL A 169 11.87 3.30 -15.27
N LEU A 170 11.68 2.44 -16.28
CA LEU A 170 11.78 0.97 -16.17
C LEU A 170 13.12 0.47 -15.63
N SER A 171 14.24 1.05 -16.09
CA SER A 171 15.58 0.63 -15.66
C SER A 171 15.85 0.86 -14.17
N SER A 172 14.97 1.61 -13.49
CA SER A 172 15.12 1.99 -12.09
C SER A 172 14.05 1.35 -11.20
N LEU A 173 13.10 0.58 -11.76
CA LEU A 173 12.08 -0.18 -11.02
C LEU A 173 12.52 -1.63 -10.77
N VAL A 174 13.36 -2.20 -11.64
CA VAL A 174 14.10 -3.45 -11.39
C VAL A 174 15.21 -3.22 -10.37
#